data_AF-S4PZN7-F1
#
_entry.id   AF-S4PZN7-F1
#
_cell.length_a   1.000
_cell.length_b   1.000
_cell.length_c   1.000
_cell.angle_alpha   90.00
_cell.angle_beta   90.00
_cell.angle_gamma   90.00
#
_symmetry.space_group_name_H-M   'P 1'
#
loop_
_entity.id
_entity.type
_entity.pdbx_description
1 polymer ?
#
loop_
_entity_poly.entity_id
_entity_poly.type
_entity_poly.pdbx_seq_one_letter_code
_entity_poly.pdbx_strand_id
1 'polypeptide(L)'
;MNGKYKWIVNESRRLHEAGVTPAVCDKILYEHAIELCQMAAIEELFGDVKECERRYMSAQVLLHSLVQRHPLHPHHRTTLSKYRDAVQRRLNCLKGPRKIMDVKLEAGIS
;
A
#
# COMPACT_ATOMS: atom_id res chain seq x y z
N MET A 1 30.58 -4.44 -3.89
CA MET A 1 29.46 -3.52 -3.54
C MET A 1 28.31 -3.76 -4.50
N ASN A 2 27.07 -3.83 -4.00
CA ASN A 2 25.87 -4.11 -4.78
C ASN A 2 25.60 -2.96 -5.79
N GLY A 3 25.57 -3.25 -7.09
CA GLY A 3 25.38 -2.24 -8.14
C GLY A 3 24.08 -1.44 -8.00
N LYS A 4 23.01 -2.08 -7.51
CA LYS A 4 21.74 -1.40 -7.21
C LYS A 4 21.92 -0.36 -6.09
N TYR A 5 22.65 -0.70 -5.05
CA TYR A 5 22.91 0.22 -3.94
C TYR A 5 23.66 1.48 -4.41
N LYS A 6 24.72 1.31 -5.23
CA LYS A 6 25.49 2.43 -5.77
C LYS A 6 24.62 3.34 -6.64
N TRP A 7 23.72 2.76 -7.45
CA TRP A 7 22.77 3.52 -8.26
C TRP A 7 21.78 4.31 -7.38
N ILE A 8 21.16 3.67 -6.38
CA ILE A 8 20.19 4.31 -5.48
C ILE A 8 20.83 5.51 -4.76
N VAL A 9 22.06 5.36 -4.25
CA VAL A 9 22.77 6.45 -3.54
C VAL A 9 23.07 7.61 -4.48
N ASN A 10 23.54 7.33 -5.70
CA ASN A 10 23.82 8.38 -6.68
C ASN A 10 22.55 9.12 -7.10
N GLU A 11 21.46 8.41 -7.33
CA GLU A 11 20.19 9.00 -7.74
C GLU A 11 19.56 9.82 -6.60
N SER A 12 19.64 9.32 -5.37
CA SER A 12 19.15 10.04 -4.18
C SER A 12 19.88 11.38 -4.00
N ARG A 13 21.20 11.40 -4.24
CA ARG A 13 21.99 12.64 -4.23
C ARG A 13 21.57 13.60 -5.34
N ARG A 14 21.39 13.11 -6.57
CA ARG A 14 20.94 13.93 -7.71
C ARG A 14 19.58 14.58 -7.44
N LEU A 15 18.63 13.82 -6.87
CA LEU A 15 17.30 14.33 -6.50
C LEU A 15 17.40 15.39 -5.39
N HIS A 16 18.28 15.18 -4.40
CA HIS A 16 18.52 16.16 -3.36
C HIS A 16 19.10 17.47 -3.92
N GLU A 17 20.08 17.38 -4.82
CA GLU A 17 20.68 18.52 -5.51
C GLU A 17 19.66 19.27 -6.40
N ALA A 18 18.69 18.54 -6.97
CA ALA A 18 17.57 19.12 -7.72
C ALA A 18 16.49 19.77 -6.83
N GLY A 19 16.67 19.78 -5.50
CA GLY A 19 15.74 20.40 -4.56
C GLY A 19 14.51 19.57 -4.23
N VAL A 20 14.50 18.27 -4.55
CA VAL A 20 13.40 17.37 -4.19
C VAL A 20 13.39 17.18 -2.67
N THR A 21 12.34 17.66 -2.01
CA THR A 21 12.21 17.55 -0.56
C THR A 21 11.71 16.16 -0.18
N PRO A 22 12.10 15.63 1.01
CA PRO A 22 11.59 14.35 1.50
C PRO A 22 10.06 14.27 1.57
N ALA A 23 9.40 15.41 1.83
CA ALA A 23 7.94 15.50 1.87
C ALA A 23 7.27 15.18 0.53
N VAL A 24 7.90 15.54 -0.60
CA VAL A 24 7.39 15.17 -1.94
C VAL A 24 7.46 13.67 -2.15
N CYS A 25 8.56 13.03 -1.73
CA CYS A 25 8.69 11.58 -1.79
C CYS A 25 7.65 10.87 -0.91
N ASP A 26 7.39 11.39 0.29
CA ASP A 26 6.39 10.83 1.20
C ASP A 26 4.98 10.91 0.63
N LYS A 27 4.64 12.03 -0.03
CA LYS A 27 3.38 12.21 -0.75
C LYS A 27 3.24 11.18 -1.89
N ILE A 28 4.27 11.01 -2.71
CA ILE A 28 4.25 10.03 -3.81
C ILE A 28 4.07 8.60 -3.29
N LEU A 29 4.78 8.23 -2.23
CA LEU A 29 4.66 6.91 -1.59
C LEU A 29 3.24 6.70 -1.03
N TYR A 30 2.66 7.73 -0.43
CA TYR A 30 1.31 7.67 0.10
C TYR A 30 0.28 7.50 -1.03
N GLU A 31 0.35 8.34 -2.06
CA GLU A 31 -0.55 8.28 -3.23
C GLU A 31 -0.49 6.89 -3.87
N HIS A 32 0.71 6.37 -4.09
CA HIS A 32 0.88 5.04 -4.66
C HIS A 32 0.34 3.92 -3.76
N ALA A 33 0.48 4.03 -2.44
CA ALA A 33 -0.11 3.06 -1.52
C ALA A 33 -1.65 3.05 -1.57
N ILE A 34 -2.27 4.22 -1.77
CA ILE A 34 -3.73 4.34 -1.93
C ILE A 34 -4.17 3.74 -3.27
N GLU A 35 -3.47 4.03 -4.37
CA GLU A 35 -3.75 3.45 -5.68
C GLU A 35 -3.69 1.91 -5.65
N LEU A 36 -2.67 1.35 -5.00
CA LEU A 36 -2.55 -0.10 -4.82
C LEU A 36 -3.74 -0.67 -4.04
N CYS A 37 -4.22 0.01 -3.00
CA CYS A 37 -5.41 -0.43 -2.25
C CYS A 37 -6.68 -0.37 -3.10
N GLN A 38 -6.83 0.65 -3.93
CA GLN A 38 -7.98 0.79 -4.84
C GLN A 38 -7.98 -0.29 -5.90
N MET A 39 -6.85 -0.51 -6.56
CA MET A 39 -6.69 -1.58 -7.55
C MET A 39 -6.93 -2.95 -6.93
N ALA A 40 -6.40 -3.21 -5.72
CA ALA A 40 -6.63 -4.47 -5.03
C ALA A 40 -8.11 -4.70 -4.71
N ALA A 41 -8.84 -3.65 -4.30
CA ALA A 41 -10.28 -3.75 -4.04
C ALA A 41 -11.08 -4.07 -5.33
N ILE A 42 -10.66 -3.49 -6.46
CA ILE A 42 -11.26 -3.78 -7.77
C ILE A 42 -10.98 -5.23 -8.17
N GLU A 43 -9.74 -5.68 -8.07
CA GLU A 43 -9.34 -7.07 -8.38
C GLU A 43 -10.08 -8.07 -7.50
N GLU A 44 -10.29 -7.74 -6.23
CA GLU A 44 -11.09 -8.56 -5.34
C GLU A 44 -12.56 -8.65 -5.76
N LEU A 45 -13.15 -7.54 -6.24
CA LEU A 45 -14.52 -7.53 -6.77
C LEU A 45 -14.66 -8.41 -8.02
N PHE A 46 -13.63 -8.48 -8.85
CA PHE A 46 -13.59 -9.30 -10.07
C PHE A 46 -13.02 -10.72 -9.87
N GLY A 47 -12.63 -11.07 -8.64
CA GLY A 47 -12.19 -12.43 -8.29
C GLY A 47 -10.71 -12.75 -8.53
N ASP A 48 -9.85 -11.77 -8.84
CA ASP A 48 -8.41 -11.97 -8.92
C ASP A 48 -7.74 -11.84 -7.54
N VAL A 49 -7.86 -12.91 -6.75
CA VAL A 49 -7.42 -12.95 -5.35
C VAL A 49 -5.89 -12.92 -5.20
N LYS A 50 -5.14 -13.43 -6.18
CA LYS A 50 -3.67 -13.48 -6.09
C LYS A 50 -3.06 -12.09 -6.28
N GLU A 51 -3.56 -11.38 -7.28
CA GLU A 51 -3.06 -10.05 -7.64
C GLU A 51 -3.50 -9.01 -6.59
N CYS A 52 -4.71 -9.17 -6.03
CA CYS A 52 -5.17 -8.31 -4.94
C CYS A 52 -4.33 -8.47 -3.66
N GLU A 53 -3.98 -9.71 -3.28
CA GLU A 53 -3.13 -9.95 -2.11
C GLU A 53 -1.75 -9.33 -2.32
N ARG A 54 -1.16 -9.49 -3.51
CA ARG A 54 0.13 -8.89 -3.87
C ARG A 54 0.11 -7.37 -3.74
N ARG A 55 -0.96 -6.71 -4.22
CA ARG A 55 -1.13 -5.25 -4.10
C ARG A 55 -1.35 -4.79 -2.67
N TYR A 56 -2.19 -5.49 -1.90
CA TYR A 56 -2.39 -5.16 -0.49
C TYR A 56 -1.11 -5.34 0.33
N MET A 57 -0.31 -6.39 0.07
CA MET A 57 1.01 -6.55 0.71
C MET A 57 1.97 -5.40 0.35
N SER A 58 1.99 -5.00 -0.93
CA SER A 58 2.81 -3.87 -1.37
C SER A 58 2.39 -2.56 -0.70
N ALA A 59 1.08 -2.27 -0.66
CA ALA A 59 0.55 -1.10 0.03
C ALA A 59 0.86 -1.12 1.53
N GLN A 60 0.81 -2.29 2.18
CA GLN A 60 1.12 -2.44 3.60
C GLN A 60 2.57 -2.04 3.90
N VAL A 61 3.53 -2.47 3.07
CA VAL A 61 4.95 -2.12 3.22
C VAL A 61 5.18 -0.63 3.05
N LEU A 62 4.54 -0.01 2.05
CA LEU A 62 4.63 1.44 1.83
C LEU A 62 4.07 2.22 3.03
N LEU A 63 2.88 1.87 3.51
CA LEU A 63 2.25 2.51 4.67
C LEU A 63 3.09 2.30 5.95
N HIS A 64 3.65 1.10 6.14
CA HIS A 64 4.54 0.82 7.26
C HIS A 64 5.79 1.70 7.22
N SER A 65 6.42 1.82 6.05
CA SER A 65 7.61 2.66 5.88
C SER A 65 7.34 4.13 6.18
N LEU A 66 6.18 4.65 5.76
CA LEU A 66 5.76 6.03 6.03
C LEU A 66 5.51 6.28 7.52
N VAL A 67 4.91 5.32 8.24
CA VAL A 67 4.70 5.43 9.70
C VAL A 67 6.02 5.48 10.48
N GLN A 68 7.06 4.82 9.98
CA GLN A 68 8.38 4.77 10.62
C GLN A 68 9.26 5.99 10.33
N ARG A 69 8.91 6.85 9.37
CA ARG A 69 9.70 8.04 9.08
C ARG A 69 9.62 9.06 10.22
N HIS A 70 10.78 9.61 10.58
CA HIS A 70 10.93 10.71 11.52
C HIS A 70 11.64 11.89 10.83
N PRO A 71 11.28 13.15 11.15
CA PRO A 71 10.15 13.58 11.98
C PRO A 71 8.84 13.60 11.20
N LEU A 72 7.79 13.00 11.76
CA LEU A 72 6.44 13.02 11.19
C LEU A 72 5.47 13.65 12.18
N HIS A 73 4.59 14.52 11.69
CA HIS A 73 3.58 15.15 12.54
C HIS A 73 2.66 14.08 13.19
N PRO A 74 2.30 14.20 14.48
CA PRO A 74 1.50 13.19 15.19
C PRO A 74 0.17 12.84 14.50
N HIS A 75 -0.46 13.83 13.87
CA HIS A 75 -1.71 13.64 13.13
C HIS A 75 -1.53 12.74 11.89
N HIS A 76 -0.51 13.02 11.07
CA HIS A 76 -0.19 12.19 9.89
C HIS A 76 0.15 10.76 10.30
N ARG A 77 0.90 10.59 11.39
CA ARG A 77 1.23 9.27 11.93
C ARG A 77 -0.01 8.47 12.34
N THR A 78 -0.98 9.14 12.96
CA THR A 78 -2.25 8.52 13.38
C THR A 78 -3.04 8.04 12.16
N THR A 79 -3.19 8.90 11.15
CA THR A 79 -3.90 8.58 9.90
C THR A 79 -3.23 7.43 9.16
N LEU A 80 -1.91 7.46 8.98
CA LEU A 80 -1.16 6.40 8.32
C LEU A 80 -1.25 5.06 9.08
N SER A 81 -1.24 5.10 10.42
CA SER A 81 -1.41 3.90 11.24
C SER A 81 -2.80 3.28 11.04
N LYS A 82 -3.85 4.10 10.98
CA LYS A 82 -5.22 3.62 10.69
C LYS A 82 -5.31 2.92 9.33
N TYR A 83 -4.73 3.51 8.28
CA TYR A 83 -4.71 2.90 6.94
C TYR A 83 -3.91 1.60 6.95
N ARG A 84 -2.72 1.59 7.54
CA ARG A 84 -1.90 0.38 7.69
C ARG A 84 -2.67 -0.74 8.37
N ASP A 85 -3.32 -0.45 9.50
CA ASP A 85 -4.05 -1.44 10.27
C ASP A 85 -5.28 -1.95 9.53
N ALA A 86 -5.96 -1.09 8.75
CA ALA A 86 -7.06 -1.49 7.88
C ALA A 86 -6.60 -2.45 6.77
N VAL A 87 -5.49 -2.13 6.09
CA VAL A 87 -4.91 -3.02 5.07
C VAL A 87 -4.46 -4.35 5.68
N GLN A 88 -3.85 -4.33 6.86
CA GLN A 88 -3.44 -5.55 7.56
C GLN A 88 -4.65 -6.43 7.94
N ARG A 89 -5.74 -5.83 8.44
CA ARG A 89 -6.97 -6.57 8.72
C ARG A 89 -7.52 -7.22 7.45
N ARG A 90 -7.53 -6.49 6.32
CA ARG A 90 -7.99 -7.03 5.04
C ARG A 90 -7.13 -8.20 4.56
N LEU A 91 -5.81 -8.07 4.62
CA LEU A 91 -4.87 -9.16 4.31
C LEU A 91 -5.12 -10.39 5.18
N ASN A 92 -5.41 -10.21 6.47
CA ASN A 92 -5.72 -11.32 7.36
C ASN A 92 -7.03 -12.03 6.97
N CYS A 93 -8.04 -11.30 6.48
CA CYS A 93 -9.26 -11.89 5.93
C CYS A 93 -9.00 -12.69 4.65
N LEU A 94 -8.10 -12.21 3.78
CA LEU A 94 -7.72 -12.89 2.54
C LEU A 94 -6.94 -14.19 2.82
N LYS A 95 -6.08 -14.18 3.85
CA LYS A 95 -5.26 -15.34 4.28
C LYS A 95 -6.00 -16.32 5.19
N GLY A 96 -7.07 -15.89 5.84
CA GLY A 96 -7.91 -16.73 6.69
C GLY A 96 -8.69 -17.77 5.87
N PRO A 97 -9.28 -18.80 6.53
CA PRO A 97 -10.17 -19.73 5.86
C PRO A 97 -11.27 -18.91 5.16
N ARG A 98 -11.26 -18.96 3.83
CA ARG A 98 -12.11 -18.20 2.93
C ARG A 98 -13.57 -18.23 3.40
N LYS A 99 -13.99 -17.24 4.19
CA LYS A 99 -15.34 -16.70 4.07
C LYS A 99 -15.30 -15.78 2.86
N ILE A 100 -15.16 -16.40 1.67
CA ILE A 100 -15.75 -15.81 0.48
C ILE A 100 -17.20 -15.61 0.91
N MET A 101 -17.60 -14.37 1.08
CA MET A 101 -19.01 -14.08 1.09
C MET A 101 -19.49 -14.62 -0.25
N ASP A 102 -20.21 -15.73 -0.20
CA ASP A 102 -21.11 -16.15 -1.27
C ASP A 102 -21.97 -14.94 -1.61
N VAL A 103 -21.48 -14.07 -2.49
CA VAL A 103 -22.31 -13.21 -3.34
C VAL A 103 -22.88 -14.16 -4.40
N LYS A 104 -23.64 -15.13 -3.90
CA LYS A 104 -24.71 -15.81 -4.59
C LYS A 104 -25.98 -15.36 -3.88
N LEU A 105 -26.19 -14.04 -3.87
CA LEU A 105 -27.51 -13.48 -3.62
C LEU A 105 -28.08 -13.10 -4.99
N GLU A 106 -28.93 -13.98 -5.49
CA GLU A 106 -30.22 -13.58 -6.04
C GLU A 106 -30.17 -12.64 -7.26
N ALA A 107 -29.59 -13.10 -8.37
CA ALA A 107 -30.22 -12.81 -9.66
C ALA A 107 -31.51 -13.64 -9.72
N GLY A 108 -32.54 -13.15 -9.03
CA GLY A 108 -33.90 -13.68 -9.08
C GLY A 108 -34.43 -13.52 -10.51
N ILE A 109 -34.23 -14.56 -11.32
CA ILE A 109 -34.96 -14.80 -12.55
C ILE A 109 -35.45 -16.24 -12.48
N SER A 110 -36.64 -16.42 -11.91
CA SER A 110 -37.62 -17.47 -12.23
C SER A 110 -38.94 -17.09 -11.58
#